data_AF-A0A8J4VBX8-F1
#
_entry.id   AF-A0A8J4VBX8-F1
#
_cell.length_a   1.000
_cell.length_b   1.000
_cell.length_c   1.000
_cell.angle_alpha   90.00
_cell.angle_beta   90.00
_cell.angle_gamma   90.00
#
_symmetry.space_group_name_H-M   'P 1'
#
loop_
_entity.id
_entity.type
_entity.pdbx_description
1 polymer ?
#
loop_
_entity_poly.entity_id
_entity_poly.type
_entity_poly.pdbx_seq_one_letter_code
_entity_poly.pdbx_strand_id
1 'polypeptide(L)'
;MQNLTSNIWWTLAGINGAIAVAAGAYGSHGIQKRVSDQKRIDMFKTASHYQLLHSIVLLMVPFSNAPNQIGSLFTAGVSLFSFSIYFIVLGDLKKLSKLTPIGGLLMIAGWAYLGLSNLNTNLLKFN
;
A
#
# COMPACT_ATOMS: atom_id res chain seq x y z
N MET A 1 -10.28 8.99 23.81
CA MET A 1 -9.56 10.09 23.11
C MET A 1 -8.85 9.48 21.91
N GLN A 2 -9.20 9.84 20.68
CA GLN A 2 -8.44 9.40 19.50
C GLN A 2 -7.06 10.08 19.57
N ASN A 3 -6.01 9.29 19.84
CA ASN A 3 -4.64 9.79 19.86
C ASN A 3 -4.26 10.37 18.48
N LEU A 4 -3.34 11.34 18.44
CA LEU A 4 -2.81 11.93 17.19
C LEU A 4 -2.33 10.88 16.17
N THR A 5 -1.88 9.72 16.65
CA THR A 5 -1.51 8.55 15.83
C THR A 5 -2.68 7.96 15.06
N SER A 6 -3.92 8.03 15.57
CA SER A 6 -5.12 7.60 14.84
C SER A 6 -5.30 8.45 13.58
N ASN A 7 -5.23 9.78 13.72
CA ASN A 7 -5.58 10.73 12.65
C ASN A 7 -4.68 10.63 11.41
N ILE A 8 -3.39 10.33 11.58
CA ILE A 8 -2.47 10.19 10.45
C ILE A 8 -2.80 8.97 9.58
N TRP A 9 -3.17 7.83 10.17
CA TRP A 9 -3.47 6.62 9.41
C TRP A 9 -4.78 6.75 8.64
N TRP A 10 -5.81 7.40 9.20
CA TRP A 10 -7.03 7.75 8.46
C TRP A 10 -6.74 8.65 7.27
N THR A 11 -5.88 9.66 7.46
CA THR A 11 -5.48 10.58 6.40
C THR A 11 -4.73 9.86 5.27
N LEU A 12 -3.73 9.05 5.63
CA LEU A 12 -2.94 8.27 4.66
C LEU A 12 -3.80 7.24 3.93
N ALA A 13 -4.75 6.60 4.63
CA ALA A 13 -5.71 5.69 4.03
C ALA A 13 -6.60 6.42 3.01
N GLY A 14 -7.19 7.55 3.37
CA GLY A 14 -8.05 8.33 2.48
C GLY A 14 -7.31 8.82 1.23
N ILE A 15 -6.09 9.36 1.39
CA ILE A 15 -5.26 9.81 0.27
C ILE A 15 -4.87 8.62 -0.62
N ASN A 16 -4.41 7.50 -0.05
CA ASN A 16 -4.05 6.32 -0.84
C ASN A 16 -5.26 5.75 -1.58
N GLY A 17 -6.42 5.69 -0.94
CA GLY A 17 -7.67 5.22 -1.56
C GLY A 17 -8.08 6.10 -2.73
N ALA A 18 -8.05 7.43 -2.55
CA ALA A 18 -8.36 8.38 -3.61
C ALA A 18 -7.41 8.25 -4.81
N ILE A 19 -6.09 8.17 -4.57
CA ILE A 19 -5.09 7.97 -5.63
C ILE A 19 -5.32 6.61 -6.32
N ALA A 20 -5.57 5.55 -5.55
CA ALA A 20 -5.77 4.21 -6.10
C ALA A 20 -7.01 4.14 -7.00
N VAL A 21 -8.12 4.77 -6.60
CA VAL A 21 -9.35 4.87 -7.40
C VAL A 21 -9.10 5.67 -8.68
N ALA A 22 -8.44 6.83 -8.58
CA ALA A 22 -8.10 7.65 -9.74
C ALA A 22 -7.19 6.88 -10.71
N ALA A 23 -6.15 6.22 -10.20
CA ALA A 23 -5.28 5.37 -11.00
C ALA A 23 -6.04 4.18 -11.60
N GLY A 24 -6.91 3.51 -10.87
CA GLY A 24 -7.68 2.37 -11.37
C GLY A 24 -8.63 2.76 -12.50
N ALA A 25 -9.32 3.90 -12.36
CA ALA A 25 -10.18 4.48 -13.38
C ALA A 25 -9.37 4.85 -14.64
N TYR A 26 -8.23 5.54 -14.46
CA TYR A 26 -7.33 5.88 -15.56
C TYR A 26 -6.77 4.62 -16.26
N GLY A 27 -6.36 3.62 -15.49
CA GLY A 27 -5.85 2.33 -16.00
C GLY A 27 -6.89 1.53 -16.78
N SER A 28 -8.17 1.72 -16.49
CA SER A 28 -9.26 1.00 -17.18
C SER A 28 -9.74 1.72 -18.44
N HIS A 29 -9.80 3.05 -18.42
CA HIS A 29 -10.46 3.83 -19.47
C HIS A 29 -9.55 4.81 -20.23
N GLY A 30 -8.45 5.27 -19.63
CA GLY A 30 -7.62 6.36 -20.19
C GLY A 30 -6.25 5.92 -20.70
N ILE A 31 -5.64 4.92 -20.06
CA ILE A 31 -4.23 4.59 -20.24
C ILE A 31 -3.88 4.09 -21.65
N GLN A 32 -4.83 3.46 -22.34
CA GLN A 32 -4.63 2.91 -23.69
C GLN A 32 -4.29 4.00 -24.73
N LYS A 33 -4.59 5.27 -24.42
CA LYS A 33 -4.21 6.42 -25.27
C LYS A 33 -2.71 6.74 -25.23
N ARG A 34 -1.99 6.27 -24.19
CA ARG A 34 -0.54 6.50 -24.01
C ARG A 34 0.31 5.24 -24.03
N VAL A 35 -0.28 4.10 -23.67
CA VAL A 35 0.43 2.83 -23.53
C VAL A 35 -0.31 1.78 -24.36
N SER A 36 0.35 1.18 -25.34
CA SER A 36 -0.19 0.10 -26.17
C SER A 36 0.18 -1.30 -25.66
N ASP A 37 1.23 -1.41 -24.85
CA ASP A 37 1.67 -2.68 -24.26
C ASP A 37 0.70 -3.12 -23.15
N GLN A 38 -0.04 -4.19 -23.43
CA GLN A 38 -1.02 -4.76 -22.51
C GLN A 38 -0.41 -5.18 -21.17
N LYS A 39 0.82 -5.71 -21.15
CA LYS A 39 1.49 -6.10 -19.90
C LYS A 39 1.72 -4.90 -19.01
N ARG A 40 2.10 -3.75 -19.59
CA ARG A 40 2.30 -2.50 -18.83
C ARG A 40 0.98 -1.96 -18.29
N ILE A 41 -0.11 -2.06 -19.06
CA ILE A 41 -1.45 -1.71 -18.60
C ILE A 41 -1.86 -2.60 -17.42
N ASP A 42 -1.64 -3.91 -17.51
CA ASP A 42 -2.00 -4.85 -16.45
C ASP A 42 -1.15 -4.64 -15.18
N MET A 43 0.14 -4.32 -15.34
CA MET A 43 0.99 -3.88 -14.22
C MET A 43 0.42 -2.64 -13.53
N PHE A 44 0.01 -1.64 -14.30
CA PHE A 44 -0.57 -0.40 -13.76
C PHE A 44 -1.86 -0.67 -12.97
N LYS A 45 -2.74 -1.52 -13.51
CA LYS A 45 -3.97 -1.95 -12.83
C LYS A 45 -3.64 -2.74 -11.55
N THR A 46 -2.64 -3.61 -11.59
CA THR A 46 -2.17 -4.35 -10.41
C THR A 46 -1.67 -3.40 -9.32
N ALA A 47 -0.88 -2.40 -9.67
CA ALA A 47 -0.39 -1.39 -8.74
C ALA A 47 -1.53 -0.61 -8.07
N SER A 48 -2.55 -0.22 -8.84
CA SER A 48 -3.78 0.42 -8.32
C SER A 48 -4.56 -0.49 -7.40
N HIS A 49 -4.74 -1.75 -7.78
CA HIS A 49 -5.45 -2.71 -6.94
C HIS A 49 -4.73 -2.93 -5.60
N TYR A 50 -3.41 -3.15 -5.61
CA TYR A 50 -2.62 -3.30 -4.39
C TYR A 50 -2.64 -2.04 -3.53
N GLN A 51 -2.60 -0.84 -4.13
CA GLN A 51 -2.72 0.42 -3.39
C GLN A 51 -4.08 0.55 -2.71
N LEU A 52 -5.17 0.19 -3.40
CA LEU A 52 -6.52 0.26 -2.86
C LEU A 52 -6.70 -0.72 -1.69
N LEU A 53 -6.27 -1.98 -1.84
CA LEU A 53 -6.35 -2.98 -0.77
C LEU A 53 -5.63 -2.50 0.49
N HIS A 54 -4.41 -1.99 0.34
CA HIS A 54 -3.64 -1.51 1.49
C HIS A 54 -4.14 -0.18 2.04
N SER A 55 -4.84 0.63 1.26
CA SER A 55 -5.57 1.80 1.80
C SER A 55 -6.68 1.38 2.77
N ILE A 56 -7.40 0.30 2.46
CA ILE A 56 -8.42 -0.27 3.35
C ILE A 56 -7.76 -0.82 4.61
N VAL A 57 -6.62 -1.50 4.47
CA VAL A 57 -5.85 -1.97 5.64
C VAL A 57 -5.41 -0.80 6.52
N LEU A 58 -4.96 0.32 5.94
CA LEU A 58 -4.59 1.52 6.68
C LEU A 58 -5.76 2.14 7.46
N LEU A 59 -7.02 1.99 7.01
CA LEU A 59 -8.20 2.37 7.81
C LEU A 59 -8.34 1.53 9.08
N MET A 60 -7.87 0.27 9.04
CA MET A 60 -7.94 -0.66 10.16
C MET A 60 -6.76 -0.52 11.13
N VAL A 61 -5.64 0.07 10.67
CA VAL A 61 -4.40 0.21 11.46
C VAL A 61 -4.61 0.87 12.83
N PRO A 62 -5.38 1.97 12.99
CA PRO A 62 -5.64 2.59 14.30
C PRO A 62 -6.21 1.65 15.37
N PHE A 63 -6.84 0.55 14.96
CA PHE A 63 -7.44 -0.43 15.86
C PHE A 63 -6.49 -1.58 16.23
N SER A 64 -5.27 -1.60 15.68
CA SER A 64 -4.27 -2.62 16.00
C SER A 64 -3.48 -2.29 17.26
N ASN A 65 -2.82 -3.30 17.85
CA ASN A 65 -1.94 -3.13 19.01
C ASN A 65 -0.61 -2.43 18.68
N ALA A 66 -0.27 -2.28 17.40
CA ALA A 66 0.99 -1.71 16.94
C ALA A 66 0.79 -0.83 15.67
N PRO A 67 -0.04 0.22 15.78
CA PRO A 67 -0.50 0.99 14.62
C PRO A 67 0.66 1.62 13.84
N ASN A 68 1.69 2.10 14.53
CA ASN A 68 2.77 2.80 13.86
C ASN A 68 3.67 1.87 13.05
N GLN A 69 3.98 0.69 13.57
CA GLN A 69 4.81 -0.31 12.90
C GLN A 69 4.08 -0.86 11.66
N ILE A 70 2.82 -1.27 11.84
CA ILE A 70 1.99 -1.83 10.79
C ILE A 70 1.71 -0.78 9.70
N GLY A 71 1.28 0.42 10.12
CA GLY A 71 1.00 1.53 9.23
C GLY A 71 2.22 1.98 8.42
N SER A 72 3.41 2.03 9.04
CA SER A 72 4.65 2.40 8.35
C SER A 72 5.05 1.36 7.31
N LEU A 73 4.96 0.06 7.63
CA LEU A 73 5.27 -1.02 6.69
C LEU A 73 4.37 -0.99 5.47
N PHE A 74 3.06 -0.85 5.65
CA PHE A 74 2.12 -0.76 4.53
C PHE A 74 2.29 0.53 3.72
N THR A 75 2.48 1.68 4.39
CA THR A 75 2.67 2.96 3.68
C THR A 75 3.95 2.94 2.85
N ALA A 76 5.07 2.50 3.43
CA ALA A 76 6.34 2.37 2.70
C ALA A 76 6.24 1.31 1.59
N GLY A 77 5.60 0.18 1.87
CA GLY A 77 5.38 -0.89 0.89
C GLY A 77 4.60 -0.41 -0.32
N VAL A 78 3.45 0.25 -0.11
CA VAL A 78 2.62 0.85 -1.17
C VAL A 78 3.39 1.91 -1.95
N SER A 79 4.11 2.78 -1.25
CA SER A 79 4.91 3.84 -1.89
C SER A 79 5.95 3.24 -2.84
N LEU A 80 6.70 2.22 -2.40
CA LEU A 80 7.73 1.60 -3.23
C LEU A 80 7.18 0.66 -4.30
N PHE A 81 6.06 -0.02 -4.07
CA PHE A 81 5.47 -0.96 -5.02
C PHE A 81 4.62 -0.24 -6.07
N SER A 82 3.56 0.45 -5.64
CA SER A 82 2.55 0.99 -6.57
C SER A 82 3.06 2.20 -7.33
N PHE A 83 3.68 3.17 -6.64
CA PHE A 83 4.16 4.38 -7.31
C PHE A 83 5.35 4.11 -8.23
N SER A 84 6.24 3.16 -7.90
CA SER A 84 7.29 2.75 -8.83
C SER A 84 6.71 2.19 -10.13
N ILE A 85 5.69 1.32 -10.05
CA ILE A 85 5.02 0.79 -11.24
C ILE A 85 4.32 1.92 -12.03
N TYR A 86 3.64 2.85 -11.36
CA TYR A 86 3.03 4.00 -12.05
C TYR A 86 4.06 4.79 -12.84
N PHE A 87 5.22 5.10 -12.24
CA PHE A 87 6.30 5.81 -12.90
C PHE A 87 6.97 4.99 -14.02
N ILE A 88 7.09 3.67 -13.87
CA ILE A 88 7.58 2.78 -14.93
C ILE A 88 6.62 2.78 -16.12
N VAL A 89 5.31 2.72 -15.88
CA VAL A 89 4.32 2.63 -16.97
C VAL A 89 4.11 3.98 -17.65
N LEU A 90 4.05 5.08 -16.90
CA LEU A 90 3.75 6.41 -17.46
C LEU A 90 4.99 7.16 -17.97
N GLY A 91 6.17 6.90 -17.39
CA GLY A 91 7.41 7.63 -17.67
C GLY A 91 8.57 6.77 -18.19
N ASP A 92 8.36 5.47 -18.41
CA ASP A 92 9.39 4.50 -18.82
C ASP A 92 10.63 4.45 -17.91
N LEU A 93 10.43 4.74 -16.61
CA LEU A 93 11.50 4.81 -15.61
C LEU A 93 11.93 3.41 -15.11
N LYS A 94 12.45 2.56 -16.00
CA LYS A 94 12.82 1.15 -15.74
C LYS A 94 13.74 0.94 -14.54
N LYS A 95 14.56 1.93 -14.17
CA LYS A 95 15.44 1.87 -12.99
C LYS A 95 14.67 1.66 -11.67
N LEU A 96 13.40 2.09 -11.61
CA LEU A 96 12.54 1.94 -10.45
C LEU A 96 12.05 0.49 -10.25
N SER A 97 12.26 -0.41 -11.22
CA SER A 97 11.84 -1.82 -11.12
C SER A 97 12.44 -2.56 -9.93
N LYS A 98 13.61 -2.12 -9.44
CA LYS A 98 14.24 -2.66 -8.23
C LYS A 98 13.49 -2.29 -6.94
N LEU A 99 12.71 -1.21 -6.94
CA LEU A 99 11.95 -0.76 -5.78
C LEU A 99 10.67 -1.57 -5.59
N THR A 100 10.06 -2.02 -6.69
CA THR A 100 8.82 -2.82 -6.67
C THR A 100 8.92 -4.06 -5.75
N PRO A 101 9.92 -4.96 -5.88
CA PRO A 101 10.02 -6.13 -5.01
C PRO A 101 10.29 -5.76 -3.55
N ILE A 102 11.04 -4.69 -3.28
CA ILE A 102 11.26 -4.17 -1.92
C ILE A 102 9.93 -3.73 -1.30
N GLY A 103 9.10 -3.02 -2.07
CA GLY A 103 7.76 -2.64 -1.64
C GLY A 103 6.87 -3.84 -1.32
N GLY A 104 6.92 -4.88 -2.15
CA GLY A 104 6.22 -6.14 -1.90
C GLY A 104 6.68 -6.82 -0.61
N LEU A 105 7.98 -6.87 -0.35
CA LEU A 105 8.53 -7.41 0.90
C LEU A 105 8.07 -6.62 2.14
N LEU A 106 7.99 -5.30 2.05
CA LEU A 106 7.47 -4.47 3.15
C LEU A 106 5.98 -4.73 3.41
N MET A 107 5.17 -4.94 2.37
CA MET A 107 3.77 -5.35 2.56
C MET A 107 3.65 -6.72 3.22
N ILE A 108 4.45 -7.70 2.78
CA ILE A 108 4.51 -9.02 3.42
C ILE A 108 4.89 -8.90 4.90
N ALA A 109 5.92 -8.10 5.20
CA ALA A 109 6.32 -7.81 6.58
C ALA A 109 5.18 -7.14 7.37
N GLY A 110 4.43 -6.23 6.76
CA GLY A 110 3.26 -5.58 7.37
C GLY A 110 2.18 -6.59 7.77
N TRP A 111 1.83 -7.51 6.87
CA TRP A 111 0.87 -8.59 7.14
C TRP A 111 1.37 -9.56 8.21
N ALA A 112 2.64 -9.97 8.14
CA ALA A 112 3.25 -10.84 9.14
C ALA A 112 3.26 -10.19 10.52
N TYR A 113 3.65 -8.91 10.59
CA TYR A 113 3.68 -8.16 11.85
C TYR A 113 2.27 -7.97 12.42
N LEU A 114 1.27 -7.67 11.59
CA LEU A 114 -0.13 -7.60 12.02
C LEU A 114 -0.58 -8.92 12.68
N GLY A 115 -0.27 -10.07 12.07
CA GLY A 115 -0.61 -11.39 12.62
C GLY A 115 0.11 -11.69 13.95
N LEU A 116 1.41 -11.38 14.04
CA LEU A 116 2.24 -11.69 15.22
C LEU A 116 2.01 -10.72 16.39
N SER A 117 1.67 -9.46 16.11
CA SER A 117 1.48 -8.43 17.14
C SER A 117 0.40 -8.77 18.17
N ASN A 118 -0.60 -9.56 17.77
CA ASN A 118 -1.67 -10.02 18.66
C ASN A 118 -1.26 -11.18 19.58
N LEU A 119 -0.24 -11.96 19.21
CA LEU A 119 0.25 -13.10 20.01
C LEU A 119 1.06 -12.63 21.23
N ASN A 120 1.87 -11.57 21.06
CA ASN A 120 2.75 -11.05 22.11
C ASN A 120 1.99 -10.47 23.31
N THR A 121 0.80 -9.92 23.10
CA THR A 121 -0.03 -9.33 24.17
C THR A 121 -0.69 -10.35 25.10
N ASN A 122 -0.84 -11.61 24.69
CA ASN A 122 -1.47 -12.64 25.51
C ASN A 122 -0.49 -13.39 26.41
N LEU A 123 0.78 -13.51 25.99
CA LEU A 123 1.80 -14.23 26.75
C LEU A 123 2.33 -13.45 27.98
N LEU A 124 2.15 -12.12 28.01
CA LEU A 124 2.58 -11.26 29.12
C LEU A 124 1.49 -10.99 30.17
N LYS A 125 0.28 -11.53 30.00
CA LYS A 125 -0.85 -11.34 30.94
C LYS A 125 -1.02 -12.48 31.95
N PHE A 126 -0.14 -13.48 31.95
CA PHE A 126 -0.20 -14.65 32.83
C PHE A 126 0.95 -14.74 33.85
N ASN A 127 1.70 -13.66 34.08
CA ASN A 127 2.69 -13.55 35.15
C ASN A 127 2.35 -12.39 36.09
#